data_AF-A0A8T9SRU1-F1
#
_entry.id   AF-A0A8T9SRU1-F1
#
_cell.length_a   1.000
_cell.length_b   1.000
_cell.length_c   1.000
_cell.angle_alpha   90.00
_cell.angle_beta   90.00
_cell.angle_gamma   90.00
#
_symmetry.space_group_name_H-M   'P 1'
#
loop_
_entity.id
_entity.type
_entity.pdbx_description
1 polymer ?
#
loop_
_entity_poly.entity_id
_entity_poly.type
_entity_poly.pdbx_seq_one_letter_code
_entity_poly.pdbx_strand_id
1 'polypeptide(L)'
;MLRRYKRILNDNTNVTKITPEVAPWLANDFLPYLRLLGIEYIAWICSSDMQIQNDTEAVLEKLTSPVVALFDDMATAYEWLSTARFQSPVMLNTPRSITQIITTLKERISSMSGQA
;
A
#
# COMPACT_ATOMS: atom_id res chain seq x y z
N MET A 1 11.08 -21.68 1.23
CA MET A 1 9.80 -21.26 0.61
C MET A 1 9.52 -19.84 1.08
N LEU A 2 9.60 -18.83 0.22
CA LEU A 2 9.23 -17.45 0.58
C LEU A 2 7.70 -17.41 0.75
N ARG A 3 7.21 -17.05 1.94
CA ARG A 3 5.76 -16.82 2.15
C ARG A 3 5.36 -15.61 1.32
N ARG A 4 4.47 -15.82 0.35
CA ARG A 4 3.81 -14.72 -0.38
C ARG A 4 2.66 -14.22 0.46
N TYR A 5 2.80 -13.00 0.98
CA TYR A 5 1.70 -12.26 1.56
C TYR A 5 0.94 -11.60 0.41
N LYS A 6 -0.38 -11.78 0.35
CA LYS A 6 -1.25 -11.20 -0.71
C LYS A 6 -2.13 -10.06 -0.21
N ARG A 7 -2.15 -9.85 1.11
CA ARG A 7 -3.12 -9.03 1.82
C ARG A 7 -2.40 -8.18 2.85
N ILE A 8 -2.74 -6.89 2.92
CA ILE A 8 -2.25 -5.95 3.93
C ILE A 8 -3.45 -5.32 4.62
N LEU A 9 -3.34 -5.14 5.94
CA LEU A 9 -4.17 -4.23 6.71
C LEU A 9 -3.28 -3.04 7.09
N ASN A 10 -3.68 -1.84 6.68
CA ASN A 10 -3.02 -0.60 7.03
C ASN A 10 -3.91 0.19 7.98
N ASP A 11 -3.46 0.40 9.22
CA ASP A 11 -4.20 1.14 10.24
C ASP A 11 -3.62 2.53 10.42
N ASN A 12 -4.34 3.56 9.94
CA ASN A 12 -3.93 4.95 10.08
C ASN A 12 -4.72 5.73 11.14
N THR A 13 -5.46 5.06 12.02
CA THR A 13 -6.28 5.72 13.06
C THR A 13 -5.48 6.73 13.91
N ASN A 14 -4.19 6.46 14.12
CA ASN A 14 -3.28 7.29 14.91
C ASN A 14 -2.41 8.25 14.07
N VAL A 15 -2.61 8.33 12.75
CA VAL A 15 -1.88 9.25 11.89
C VAL A 15 -2.49 10.64 12.03
N THR A 16 -1.78 11.53 12.70
CA THR A 16 -2.26 12.89 13.04
C THR A 16 -1.63 13.98 12.17
N LYS A 17 -0.63 13.65 11.36
CA LYS A 17 0.03 14.58 10.44
C LYS A 17 0.48 13.84 9.19
N ILE A 18 0.27 14.49 8.05
CA ILE A 18 0.81 14.06 6.77
C ILE A 18 1.64 15.21 6.21
N THR A 19 2.83 14.90 5.70
CA THR A 19 3.62 15.86 4.96
C THR A 19 3.23 15.82 3.47
N PRO A 20 3.39 16.92 2.71
CA PRO A 20 3.01 16.98 1.30
C PRO A 20 3.63 15.87 0.42
N GLU A 21 4.73 15.27 0.87
CA GLU A 21 5.45 14.21 0.17
C GLU A 21 4.79 12.84 0.28
N VAL A 22 3.87 12.64 1.24
CA VAL A 22 3.23 11.33 1.45
C VAL A 22 2.33 10.94 0.29
N ALA A 23 1.54 11.86 -0.26
CA ALA A 23 0.68 11.55 -1.40
C ALA A 23 1.49 11.15 -2.66
N PRO A 24 2.54 11.91 -3.06
CA PRO A 24 3.46 11.48 -4.12
C PRO A 24 4.17 10.16 -3.84
N TRP A 25 4.64 9.95 -2.61
CA TRP A 25 5.30 8.70 -2.21
C TRP A 25 4.33 7.50 -2.26
N LEU A 26 3.11 7.68 -1.77
CA LEU A 26 2.08 6.66 -1.76
C LEU A 26 1.79 6.20 -3.19
N ALA A 27 1.55 7.16 -4.08
CA ALA A 27 1.19 6.94 -5.49
C ALA A 27 2.34 6.33 -6.33
N ASN A 28 3.56 6.87 -6.20
CA ASN A 28 4.65 6.57 -7.13
C ASN A 28 5.59 5.47 -6.63
N ASP A 29 5.56 5.18 -5.33
CA ASP A 29 6.47 4.23 -4.70
C ASP A 29 5.71 3.13 -3.98
N PHE A 30 5.06 3.45 -2.87
CA PHE A 30 4.51 2.43 -1.96
C PHE A 30 3.60 1.44 -2.68
N LEU A 31 2.55 1.95 -3.35
CA LEU A 31 1.55 1.10 -4.00
C LEU A 31 2.12 0.32 -5.20
N PRO A 32 2.91 0.94 -6.11
CA PRO A 32 3.63 0.20 -7.13
C PRO A 32 4.51 -0.93 -6.59
N TYR A 33 5.24 -0.72 -5.48
CA TYR A 33 6.08 -1.77 -4.90
C TYR A 33 5.25 -2.91 -4.29
N LEU A 34 4.15 -2.60 -3.60
CA LEU A 34 3.25 -3.64 -3.07
C LEU A 34 2.71 -4.52 -4.20
N ARG A 35 2.33 -3.94 -5.33
CA ARG A 35 1.91 -4.69 -6.52
C ARG A 35 3.03 -5.62 -7.03
N LEU A 36 4.27 -5.14 -7.12
CA LEU A 36 5.41 -5.95 -7.57
C LEU A 36 5.73 -7.12 -6.63
N LEU A 37 5.43 -6.98 -5.33
CA LEU A 37 5.58 -8.04 -4.34
C LEU A 37 4.45 -9.09 -4.38
N GLY A 38 3.44 -8.88 -5.22
CA GLY A 38 2.27 -9.76 -5.34
C GLY A 38 1.22 -9.53 -4.27
N ILE A 39 1.21 -8.34 -3.66
CA ILE A 39 0.08 -7.88 -2.83
C ILE A 39 -1.06 -7.54 -3.79
N GLU A 40 -2.22 -8.12 -3.51
CA GLU A 40 -3.40 -7.99 -4.35
C GLU A 40 -4.46 -7.12 -3.64
N TYR A 41 -4.45 -7.08 -2.31
CA TYR A 41 -5.50 -6.43 -1.50
C TYR A 41 -4.96 -5.67 -0.30
N ILE A 42 -5.52 -4.48 -0.09
CA ILE A 42 -5.20 -3.62 1.04
C ILE A 42 -6.52 -3.19 1.69
N ALA A 43 -6.72 -3.55 2.95
CA ALA A 43 -7.69 -2.84 3.79
C ALA A 43 -6.98 -1.64 4.42
N TRP A 44 -7.58 -0.47 4.27
CA TRP A 44 -7.01 0.80 4.68
C TRP A 44 -7.96 1.45 5.68
N ILE A 45 -7.56 1.48 6.94
CA ILE A 45 -8.33 2.17 7.98
C ILE A 45 -7.91 3.64 7.94
N CYS A 46 -8.89 4.51 7.71
CA CYS A 46 -8.68 5.95 7.60
C CYS A 46 -8.24 6.56 8.93
N SER A 47 -7.54 7.69 8.85
CA SER A 47 -7.31 8.52 10.03
C SER A 47 -8.63 9.16 10.46
N SER A 48 -8.74 9.47 11.75
CA SER A 48 -9.83 10.31 12.28
C SER A 48 -9.72 11.77 11.84
N ASP A 49 -8.60 12.18 11.23
CA ASP A 49 -8.41 13.50 10.64
C ASP A 49 -8.93 13.53 9.18
N MET A 50 -9.97 14.34 8.94
CA MET A 50 -10.64 14.45 7.64
C MET A 50 -9.74 15.02 6.53
N GLN A 51 -8.76 15.86 6.84
CA GLN A 51 -7.86 16.40 5.83
C GLN A 51 -6.90 15.30 5.33
N ILE A 52 -6.40 14.50 6.26
CA ILE A 52 -5.55 13.34 6.00
C ILE A 52 -6.32 12.28 5.19
N GLN A 53 -7.59 12.07 5.51
CA GLN A 53 -8.47 11.17 4.77
C GLN A 53 -8.62 11.62 3.31
N ASN A 54 -9.02 12.87 3.05
CA ASN A 54 -9.24 13.39 1.70
C ASN A 54 -8.01 13.30 0.79
N ASP A 55 -6.83 13.66 1.31
CA ASP A 55 -5.57 13.60 0.53
C ASP A 55 -5.17 12.17 0.19
N THR A 56 -5.50 11.22 1.08
CA THR A 56 -5.24 9.79 0.88
C THR A 56 -6.24 9.18 -0.10
N GLU A 57 -7.53 9.50 0.03
CA GLU A 57 -8.60 9.05 -0.86
C GLU A 57 -8.34 9.44 -2.32
N ALA A 58 -7.95 10.69 -2.57
CA ALA A 58 -7.65 11.20 -3.91
C ALA A 58 -6.51 10.45 -4.63
N VAL A 59 -5.59 9.85 -3.87
CA VAL A 59 -4.52 9.00 -4.40
C VAL A 59 -5.02 7.58 -4.63
N LEU A 60 -5.78 7.04 -3.69
CA LEU A 60 -6.26 5.66 -3.72
C LEU A 60 -7.31 5.41 -4.81
N GLU A 61 -8.19 6.36 -5.07
CA GLU A 61 -9.23 6.26 -6.12
C GLU A 61 -8.66 6.09 -7.53
N LYS A 62 -7.44 6.58 -7.78
CA LYS A 62 -6.81 6.53 -9.11
C LYS A 62 -6.12 5.19 -9.39
N LEU A 63 -6.13 4.26 -8.43
CA LEU A 63 -5.45 2.98 -8.55
C LEU A 63 -6.38 1.90 -9.08
N THR A 64 -5.85 1.13 -10.01
CA THR A 64 -6.51 -0.07 -10.51
C THR A 64 -5.96 -1.36 -9.89
N SER A 65 -4.79 -1.29 -9.24
CA SER A 65 -4.13 -2.43 -8.59
C SER A 65 -2.99 -1.95 -7.66
N PRO A 66 -2.86 -2.48 -6.41
CA PRO A 66 -3.73 -3.46 -5.75
C PRO A 66 -5.13 -2.90 -5.45
N VAL A 67 -6.09 -3.79 -5.16
CA VAL A 67 -7.44 -3.36 -4.74
C VAL A 67 -7.33 -2.81 -3.33
N VAL A 68 -7.68 -1.53 -3.17
CA VAL A 68 -7.69 -0.85 -1.88
C VAL A 68 -9.14 -0.61 -1.47
N ALA A 69 -9.50 -1.04 -0.27
CA ALA A 69 -10.79 -0.75 0.34
C ALA A 69 -10.58 0.07 1.62
N LEU A 70 -11.40 1.10 1.78
CA LEU A 70 -11.35 2.04 2.90
C LEU A 70 -12.30 1.61 4.01
N PHE A 71 -11.89 1.81 5.26
CA PHE A 71 -12.65 1.46 6.45
C PHE A 71 -12.44 2.51 7.54
N ASP A 72 -13.41 2.61 8.44
CA ASP A 72 -13.30 3.46 9.64
C ASP A 72 -12.98 2.66 10.90
N ASP A 73 -13.07 1.32 10.83
CA ASP A 73 -12.86 0.44 11.98
C ASP A 73 -12.09 -0.86 11.63
N MET A 74 -11.40 -1.37 12.65
CA MET A 74 -10.55 -2.55 12.55
C MET A 74 -11.33 -3.84 12.29
N ALA A 75 -12.54 -3.98 12.86
CA ALA A 75 -13.28 -5.22 12.79
C ALA A 75 -13.79 -5.46 11.36
N THR A 76 -14.39 -4.45 10.74
CA THR A 76 -14.89 -4.50 9.36
C THR A 76 -13.74 -4.68 8.37
N ALA A 77 -12.62 -3.97 8.56
CA ALA A 77 -11.42 -4.12 7.73
C ALA A 77 -10.86 -5.55 7.77
N TYR A 78 -10.78 -6.14 8.96
CA TYR A 78 -10.33 -7.51 9.15
C TYR A 78 -11.29 -8.52 8.54
N GLU A 79 -12.59 -8.35 8.76
CA GLU A 79 -13.63 -9.22 8.20
C GLU A 79 -13.54 -9.23 6.67
N TRP A 80 -13.45 -8.06 6.04
CA TRP A 80 -13.28 -7.94 4.59
C TRP A 80 -12.03 -8.68 4.09
N LEU A 81 -10.87 -8.48 4.72
CA LEU A 81 -9.65 -9.20 4.34
C LEU A 81 -9.75 -10.72 4.52
N SER A 82 -10.51 -11.17 5.52
CA SER A 82 -10.66 -12.59 5.87
C SER A 82 -11.64 -13.33 4.94
N THR A 83 -12.73 -12.66 4.55
CA THR A 83 -13.80 -13.20 3.70
C THR A 83 -13.41 -13.23 2.24
N ALA A 84 -12.46 -12.39 1.88
CA ALA A 84 -12.09 -12.24 0.52
C ALA A 84 -11.29 -13.45 0.00
N ARG A 85 -12.04 -14.39 -0.56
CA ARG A 85 -11.59 -15.37 -1.54
C ARG A 85 -11.34 -14.68 -2.86
N PHE A 86 -10.32 -13.85 -2.83
CA PHE A 86 -9.83 -13.15 -3.97
C PHE A 86 -9.28 -14.14 -5.00
N GLN A 87 -9.92 -14.18 -6.18
CA GLN A 87 -9.37 -14.89 -7.33
C GLN A 87 -8.03 -14.23 -7.65
N SER A 88 -6.96 -15.02 -7.70
CA SER A 88 -5.65 -14.48 -8.07
C SER A 88 -5.79 -13.83 -9.45
N PRO A 89 -5.43 -12.54 -9.62
CA PRO A 89 -5.34 -11.95 -10.94
C PRO A 89 -4.41 -12.87 -11.75
N VAL A 90 -4.78 -13.17 -12.99
CA VAL A 90 -3.90 -13.87 -13.94
C VAL A 90 -2.55 -13.17 -13.87
N MET A 91 -1.56 -13.87 -13.31
CA MET A 91 -0.21 -13.34 -13.11
C MET A 91 0.33 -13.02 -14.51
N LEU A 92 0.33 -11.75 -14.88
CA LEU A 92 1.09 -11.28 -16.05
C LEU A 92 2.56 -11.53 -15.73
N ASN A 93 3.08 -12.64 -16.26
CA ASN A 93 4.47 -13.08 -16.19
C ASN A 93 5.42 -11.93 -16.53
N THR A 94 5.88 -11.19 -15.52
CA THR A 94 6.97 -10.24 -15.70
C THR A 94 8.01 -10.50 -14.62
N PRO A 95 9.14 -11.12 -14.95
CA PRO A 95 10.18 -11.42 -13.97
C PRO A 95 11.02 -10.17 -13.73
N ARG A 96 10.56 -9.24 -12.88
CA ARG A 96 11.50 -8.41 -12.13
C ARG A 96 11.85 -9.16 -10.86
N SER A 97 13.08 -9.65 -10.82
CA SER A 97 13.61 -10.40 -9.69
C SER A 97 13.50 -9.54 -8.44
N ILE A 98 12.99 -10.13 -7.34
CA ILE A 98 12.85 -9.48 -6.02
C ILE A 98 14.13 -8.75 -5.60
N THR A 99 15.29 -9.23 -6.04
CA THR A 99 16.59 -8.59 -5.84
C THR A 99 16.65 -7.16 -6.38
N GLN A 100 16.09 -6.90 -7.57
CA GLN A 100 16.07 -5.55 -8.16
C GLN A 100 15.17 -4.61 -7.34
N ILE A 101 14.03 -5.10 -6.86
CA ILE A 101 13.12 -4.32 -6.01
C ILE A 101 13.84 -3.94 -4.71
N ILE A 102 14.51 -4.90 -4.06
CA ILE A 102 15.26 -4.65 -2.82
C ILE A 102 16.41 -3.66 -3.05
N THR A 103 17.13 -3.76 -4.17
CA THR A 103 18.22 -2.83 -4.51
C THR A 103 17.69 -1.42 -4.72
N THR A 104 16.63 -1.25 -5.52
CA THR A 104 16.04 0.07 -5.77
C THR A 104 15.47 0.71 -4.50
N LEU A 105 14.84 -0.09 -3.62
CA LEU A 105 14.36 0.39 -2.32
C LEU A 105 15.51 0.84 -1.42
N LYS A 106 16.60 0.09 -1.36
CA LYS A 106 17.79 0.45 -0.57
C LYS A 106 18.41 1.76 -1.05
N GLU A 107 18.57 1.92 -2.36
CA GLU A 107 19.15 3.14 -2.95
C GLU A 107 18.30 4.37 -2.65
N ARG A 108 16.97 4.27 -2.74
CA ARG A 108 16.06 5.38 -2.44
C ARG A 108 16.04 5.74 -0.95
N ILE A 109 15.99 4.75 -0.05
CA ILE A 109 16.03 5.00 1.39
C ILE A 109 17.35 5.69 1.77
N SER A 110 18.48 5.22 1.22
CA SER A 110 19.79 5.85 1.42
C SER A 110 19.85 7.29 0.89
N SER A 111 19.21 7.58 -0.25
CA SER A 111 19.14 8.95 -0.79
C SER A 111 18.27 9.90 0.04
N MET A 112 17.25 9.39 0.73
CA MET A 112 16.38 10.18 1.61
C MET A 112 17.04 10.45 2.97
N SER A 113 17.91 9.56 3.46
CA SER A 113 18.66 9.75 4.70
C SER A 113 19.87 10.70 4.61
N GLY A 114 20.20 11.20 3.41
CA GLY A 114 21.35 12.09 3.15
C GLY A 114 21.01 13.57 2.98
N GLN A 115 19.74 13.95 3.13
CA GLN A 115 19.29 15.35 3.11
C GLN A 115 18.77 15.73 4.51
N ALA A 116 19.69 15.90 5.45
CA ALA A 116 19.46 16.49 6.76
C ALA A 116 20.40 17.67 6.96
#